data_AF-A0A7V8XI13-F1
#
_entry.id   AF-A0A7V8XI13-F1
#
_cell.length_a   1.000
_cell.length_b   1.000
_cell.length_c   1.000
_cell.angle_alpha   90.00
_cell.angle_beta   90.00
_cell.angle_gamma   90.00
#
_symmetry.space_group_name_H-M   'P 1'
#
loop_
_entity.id
_entity.type
_entity.pdbx_description
1 polymer ?
#
loop_
_entity_poly.entity_id
_entity_poly.type
_entity_poly.pdbx_seq_one_letter_code
_entity_poly.pdbx_strand_id
1 'polypeptide(L)'
;LVLDACARLLAYSDLGIDIDEGRRRAEAAVADGTALDTYERWIRAQGGDPALGALELAPIRRTVTAPRAGVVTRLGALTIGIAALELGAGRRTKTDAIDHAVGVLCFAKRGDRVRAGDDLAEVHARDEPAAERAAVAVLAAYELGEVALSERGILLDVIA
;
A
#
# COMPACT_ATOMS: atom_id res chain seq x y z
N LEU A 1 6.77 5.51 -9.53
CA LEU A 1 7.80 4.84 -8.71
C LEU A 1 8.25 3.52 -9.29
N VAL A 2 7.41 2.47 -9.35
CA VAL A 2 7.85 1.14 -9.85
C VAL A 2 8.41 1.23 -11.27
N LEU A 3 7.64 1.78 -12.22
CA LEU A 3 8.11 1.97 -13.60
C LEU A 3 9.38 2.83 -13.68
N ASP A 4 9.48 3.89 -12.88
CA ASP A 4 10.67 4.75 -12.86
C ASP A 4 11.91 4.02 -12.32
N ALA A 5 11.74 3.21 -11.28
CA ALA A 5 12.81 2.40 -10.71
C ALA A 5 13.27 1.32 -11.71
N CYS A 6 12.32 0.60 -12.32
CA CYS A 6 12.62 -0.39 -13.35
C CYS A 6 13.33 0.23 -14.55
N ALA A 7 12.84 1.37 -15.06
CA ALA A 7 13.45 2.07 -16.18
C ALA A 7 14.92 2.42 -15.94
N ARG A 8 15.22 2.93 -14.74
CA ARG A 8 16.59 3.29 -14.34
C ARG A 8 17.47 2.07 -14.10
N LEU A 9 16.97 1.05 -13.40
CA LEU A 9 17.73 -0.19 -13.18
C LEU A 9 18.09 -0.88 -14.49
N LEU A 10 17.17 -0.89 -15.45
CA LEU A 10 17.41 -1.41 -16.79
C LEU A 10 18.41 -0.54 -17.57
N ALA A 11 18.30 0.78 -17.53
CA ALA A 11 19.26 1.67 -18.19
C ALA A 11 20.69 1.60 -17.58
N TYR A 12 20.79 1.37 -16.28
CA TYR A 12 22.08 1.25 -15.57
C TYR A 12 22.67 -0.17 -15.60
N SER A 13 21.95 -1.12 -16.19
CA SER A 13 22.48 -2.46 -16.45
C SER A 13 23.40 -2.49 -17.68
N ASP A 14 23.94 -3.66 -17.99
CA ASP A 14 24.78 -3.92 -19.15
C ASP A 14 24.01 -4.04 -20.47
N LEU A 15 22.69 -3.79 -20.47
CA LEU A 15 21.84 -3.85 -21.65
C LEU A 15 22.13 -2.76 -22.70
N GLY A 16 22.85 -1.70 -22.33
CA GLY A 16 23.20 -0.60 -23.25
C GLY A 16 21.99 0.18 -23.76
N ILE A 17 20.95 0.31 -22.93
CA ILE A 17 19.71 1.03 -23.26
C ILE A 17 19.55 2.30 -22.43
N ASP A 18 18.74 3.24 -22.91
CA ASP A 18 18.39 4.45 -22.16
C ASP A 18 17.18 4.24 -21.24
N ILE A 19 16.86 5.27 -20.45
CA ILE A 19 15.75 5.25 -19.48
C ILE A 19 14.40 5.10 -20.19
N ASP A 20 14.22 5.71 -21.37
CA ASP A 20 12.96 5.65 -22.11
C ASP A 20 12.68 4.24 -22.63
N GLU A 21 13.71 3.56 -23.15
CA GLU A 21 13.64 2.16 -23.54
C GLU A 21 13.45 1.24 -22.32
N GLY A 22 14.14 1.50 -21.22
CA GLY A 22 13.93 0.79 -19.96
C GLY A 22 12.48 0.90 -19.48
N ARG A 23 11.87 2.08 -19.60
CA ARG A 23 10.46 2.31 -19.25
C ARG A 23 9.53 1.53 -20.17
N ARG A 24 9.70 1.61 -21.49
CA ARG A 24 8.88 0.86 -22.46
C ARG A 24 8.89 -0.64 -22.17
N ARG A 25 10.06 -1.21 -21.86
CA ARG A 25 10.18 -2.63 -21.50
C ARG A 25 9.46 -2.97 -20.20
N ALA A 26 9.57 -2.13 -19.18
CA ALA A 26 8.88 -2.34 -17.91
C ALA A 26 7.34 -2.26 -18.09
N GLU A 27 6.85 -1.31 -18.89
CA GLU A 27 5.42 -1.19 -19.22
C GLU A 27 4.93 -2.40 -20.02
N ALA A 28 5.69 -2.84 -21.03
CA ALA A 28 5.38 -4.03 -21.81
C ALA A 28 5.26 -5.28 -20.92
N ALA A 29 6.21 -5.49 -20.01
CA ALA A 29 6.22 -6.65 -19.12
C ALA A 29 5.00 -6.73 -18.18
N VAL A 30 4.48 -5.56 -17.77
CA VAL A 30 3.22 -5.50 -17.00
C VAL A 30 2.01 -5.76 -17.90
N ALA A 31 2.00 -5.18 -19.10
CA ALA A 31 0.88 -5.27 -20.03
C ALA A 31 0.70 -6.67 -20.64
N ASP A 32 1.80 -7.37 -20.93
CA ASP A 32 1.81 -8.68 -21.57
C ASP A 32 1.77 -9.86 -20.58
N GLY A 33 1.81 -9.58 -19.27
CA GLY A 33 1.73 -10.58 -18.21
C GLY A 33 3.06 -11.24 -17.83
N THR A 34 4.15 -10.96 -18.54
CA THR A 34 5.46 -11.59 -18.26
C THR A 34 6.02 -11.23 -16.88
N ALA A 35 5.66 -10.05 -16.34
CA ALA A 35 5.97 -9.67 -14.97
C ALA A 35 5.27 -10.58 -13.94
N LEU A 36 3.99 -10.91 -14.16
CA LEU A 36 3.23 -11.81 -13.30
C LEU A 36 3.79 -13.24 -13.39
N ASP A 37 4.02 -13.75 -14.60
CA ASP A 37 4.59 -15.08 -14.80
C ASP A 37 5.95 -15.24 -14.10
N THR A 38 6.78 -14.21 -14.17
CA THR A 38 8.09 -14.18 -13.50
C THR A 38 7.93 -14.14 -11.98
N TYR A 39 6.99 -13.34 -11.47
CA TYR A 39 6.69 -13.26 -10.04
C TYR A 39 6.21 -14.61 -9.49
N GLU A 40 5.27 -15.29 -10.15
CA GLU A 40 4.80 -16.60 -9.69
C GLU A 40 5.89 -17.68 -9.78
N ARG A 41 6.72 -17.66 -10.83
CA ARG A 41 7.87 -18.56 -10.94
C ARG A 41 8.85 -18.35 -9.78
N TRP A 42 9.07 -17.10 -9.38
CA TRP A 42 9.93 -16.75 -8.26
C TRP A 42 9.38 -17.24 -6.91
N ILE A 43 8.06 -17.15 -6.70
CA ILE A 43 7.39 -17.71 -5.52
C ILE A 43 7.61 -19.24 -5.46
N ARG A 44 7.30 -19.94 -6.55
CA ARG A 44 7.44 -21.41 -6.63
C ARG A 44 8.90 -21.85 -6.43
N ALA A 45 9.86 -21.12 -6.97
CA ALA A 45 11.28 -21.41 -6.82
C ALA A 45 11.79 -21.37 -5.36
N GLN A 46 11.07 -20.66 -4.47
CA GLN A 46 11.35 -20.59 -3.03
C GLN A 46 10.42 -21.49 -2.20
N GLY A 47 9.63 -22.35 -2.84
CA GLY A 47 8.72 -23.29 -2.17
C GLY A 47 7.36 -22.70 -1.75
N GLY A 48 7.01 -21.49 -2.21
CA GLY A 48 5.71 -20.88 -1.94
C GLY A 48 4.62 -21.29 -2.93
N ASP A 49 3.36 -21.01 -2.56
CA ASP A 49 2.19 -21.12 -3.43
C ASP A 49 1.76 -19.73 -3.92
N PRO A 50 1.77 -19.45 -5.23
CA PRO A 50 1.35 -18.16 -5.77
C PRO A 50 -0.17 -17.97 -5.82
N ALA A 51 -0.97 -19.00 -5.54
CA ALA A 51 -2.42 -18.87 -5.51
C ALA A 51 -2.87 -17.83 -4.47
N LEU A 52 -3.80 -16.96 -4.83
CA LEU A 52 -4.34 -15.97 -3.90
C LEU A 52 -4.95 -16.61 -2.64
N GLY A 53 -5.47 -17.82 -2.75
CA GLY A 53 -6.01 -18.59 -1.62
C GLY A 53 -4.96 -19.06 -0.60
N ALA A 54 -3.66 -18.97 -0.93
CA ALA A 54 -2.58 -19.22 0.03
C ALA A 54 -2.39 -18.06 1.01
N LEU A 55 -2.95 -16.89 0.74
CA LEU A 55 -2.93 -15.74 1.64
C LEU A 55 -3.97 -15.92 2.75
N GLU A 56 -3.51 -15.86 4.00
CA GLU A 56 -4.41 -15.86 5.14
C GLU A 56 -5.20 -14.54 5.19
N LEU A 57 -6.51 -14.63 5.38
CA LEU A 57 -7.39 -13.48 5.48
C LEU A 57 -7.87 -13.32 6.92
N ALA A 58 -7.86 -12.08 7.42
CA ALA A 58 -8.45 -11.78 8.72
C ALA A 58 -9.97 -11.99 8.69
N PRO A 59 -10.56 -12.57 9.75
CA PRO A 59 -12.00 -12.85 9.79
C PRO A 59 -12.85 -11.59 9.90
N ILE A 60 -12.28 -10.47 10.36
CA ILE A 60 -12.99 -9.20 10.52
C ILE A 60 -12.41 -8.15 9.60
N ARG A 61 -13.30 -7.54 8.82
CA ARG A 61 -13.04 -6.38 7.97
C ARG A 61 -13.93 -5.24 8.44
N ARG A 62 -13.34 -4.16 8.93
CA ARG A 62 -14.04 -2.99 9.48
C ARG A 62 -13.75 -1.77 8.65
N THR A 63 -14.78 -1.29 7.95
CA THR A 63 -14.71 -0.04 7.20
C THR A 63 -14.62 1.16 8.14
N VAL A 64 -13.72 2.09 7.83
CA VAL A 64 -13.60 3.41 8.44
C VAL A 64 -14.15 4.43 7.46
N THR A 65 -15.24 5.10 7.83
CA THR A 65 -15.94 6.03 6.94
C THR A 65 -15.62 7.48 7.27
N ALA A 66 -15.77 8.36 6.28
CA ALA A 66 -15.56 9.79 6.44
C ALA A 66 -16.69 10.40 7.28
N PRO A 67 -16.38 11.11 8.39
CA PRO A 67 -17.41 11.68 9.26
C PRO A 67 -18.12 12.88 8.64
N ARG A 68 -17.52 13.48 7.60
CA ARG A 68 -18.05 14.63 6.86
C ARG A 68 -17.43 14.68 5.48
N ALA A 69 -18.01 15.50 4.61
CA ALA A 69 -17.42 15.80 3.30
C ALA A 69 -16.14 16.65 3.45
N GLY A 70 -15.26 16.54 2.46
CA GLY A 70 -14.03 17.33 2.36
C GLY A 70 -13.01 16.76 1.37
N VAL A 71 -11.82 17.34 1.37
CA VAL A 71 -10.63 16.83 0.68
C VAL A 71 -9.69 16.21 1.72
N VAL A 72 -9.14 15.03 1.46
CA VAL A 72 -8.10 14.45 2.32
C VAL A 72 -6.83 15.30 2.22
N THR A 73 -6.59 16.15 3.21
CA THR A 73 -5.41 17.03 3.27
C THR A 73 -4.22 16.32 3.90
N ARG A 74 -4.47 15.34 4.76
CA ARG A 74 -3.40 14.53 5.36
C ARG A 74 -3.86 13.09 5.56
N LEU A 75 -2.92 12.19 5.31
CA LEU A 75 -2.96 10.79 5.71
C LEU A 75 -1.66 10.48 6.46
N GLY A 76 -1.73 10.31 7.78
CA GLY A 76 -0.58 10.13 8.66
C GLY A 76 0.03 8.74 8.56
N ALA A 77 1.05 8.57 7.72
CA ALA A 77 1.71 7.28 7.49
C ALA A 77 2.24 6.61 8.78
N LEU A 78 2.82 7.38 9.71
CA LEU A 78 3.28 6.85 11.01
C LEU A 78 2.12 6.32 11.85
N THR A 79 1.01 7.07 11.92
CA THR A 79 -0.18 6.68 12.67
C THR A 79 -0.81 5.42 12.10
N ILE A 80 -0.89 5.31 10.76
CA ILE A 80 -1.34 4.09 10.08
C ILE A 80 -0.40 2.92 10.38
N GLY A 81 0.92 3.13 10.30
CA GLY A 81 1.91 2.11 10.61
C GLY A 81 1.83 1.59 12.05
N ILE A 82 1.60 2.49 13.02
CA ILE A 82 1.38 2.11 14.42
C ILE A 82 0.07 1.35 14.56
N ALA A 83 -1.02 1.80 13.94
CA ALA A 83 -2.31 1.09 13.99
C ALA A 83 -2.18 -0.35 13.44
N ALA A 84 -1.45 -0.54 12.34
CA ALA A 84 -1.14 -1.85 11.79
C ALA A 84 -0.24 -2.70 12.70
N LEU A 85 0.79 -2.09 13.33
CA LEU A 85 1.64 -2.75 14.33
C LEU A 85 0.82 -3.25 15.51
N GLU A 86 -0.10 -2.44 16.03
CA GLU A 86 -0.97 -2.79 17.16
C GLU A 86 -1.94 -3.93 16.82
N LEU A 87 -2.31 -4.09 15.54
CA LEU A 87 -3.07 -5.25 15.05
C LEU A 87 -2.25 -6.54 14.98
N GLY A 88 -0.91 -6.45 14.92
CA GLY A 88 -0.01 -7.59 14.76
C GLY A 88 0.74 -7.63 13.42
N ALA A 89 0.56 -6.63 12.54
CA ALA A 89 1.22 -6.57 11.23
C ALA A 89 2.72 -6.17 11.30
N GLY A 90 3.30 -6.16 12.50
CA GLY A 90 4.67 -5.75 12.73
C GLY A 90 5.21 -6.25 14.06
N ARG A 91 6.46 -5.87 14.34
CA ARG A 91 7.20 -6.31 15.53
C ARG A 91 7.49 -5.12 16.43
N ARG A 92 7.15 -5.21 17.72
CA ARG A 92 7.65 -4.27 18.75
C ARG A 92 9.04 -4.68 19.21
N THR A 93 9.30 -5.98 19.27
CA THR A 93 10.61 -6.57 19.57
C THR A 93 11.04 -7.56 18.49
N LYS A 94 12.34 -7.86 18.39
CA LYS A 94 12.87 -8.77 17.37
C LYS A 94 12.25 -10.18 17.38
N THR A 95 11.71 -10.60 18.52
CA THR A 95 11.15 -11.94 18.74
C THR A 95 9.64 -12.02 18.51
N ASP A 96 8.97 -10.90 18.27
CA ASP A 96 7.51 -10.89 18.08
C ASP A 96 7.14 -11.64 16.78
N ALA A 97 6.10 -12.47 16.88
CA ALA A 97 5.46 -13.06 15.72
C ALA A 97 4.70 -11.96 14.94
N ILE A 98 4.66 -12.09 13.61
CA ILE A 98 3.83 -11.25 12.75
C ILE A 98 2.57 -12.04 12.42
N ASP A 99 1.43 -11.38 12.54
CA ASP A 99 0.18 -11.86 11.94
C ASP A 99 0.09 -11.34 10.51
N HIS A 100 0.13 -12.24 9.53
CA HIS A 100 0.14 -11.89 8.10
C HIS A 100 -1.25 -11.57 7.56
N ALA A 101 -2.31 -11.86 8.31
CA ALA A 101 -3.69 -11.69 7.88
C ALA A 101 -4.26 -10.31 8.19
N VAL A 102 -3.65 -9.59 9.13
CA VAL A 102 -4.13 -8.30 9.66
C VAL A 102 -3.44 -7.12 8.97
N GLY A 103 -4.10 -5.95 9.01
CA GLY A 103 -3.55 -4.74 8.40
C GLY A 103 -4.57 -3.63 8.17
N VAL A 104 -4.16 -2.60 7.43
CA VAL A 104 -5.00 -1.46 7.07
C VAL A 104 -4.91 -1.21 5.56
N LEU A 105 -6.04 -1.32 4.86
CA LEU A 105 -6.18 -0.94 3.46
C LEU A 105 -6.72 0.49 3.37
N CYS A 106 -5.88 1.44 2.96
CA CYS A 106 -6.31 2.84 2.79
C CYS A 106 -6.87 3.05 1.38
N PHE A 107 -8.16 3.38 1.25
CA PHE A 107 -8.80 3.68 -0.03
C PHE A 107 -8.56 5.13 -0.43
N ALA A 108 -9.02 6.08 0.39
CA ALA A 108 -8.86 7.51 0.14
C ALA A 108 -7.40 7.94 0.38
N LYS A 109 -6.80 8.62 -0.59
CA LYS A 109 -5.45 9.16 -0.55
C LYS A 109 -5.47 10.67 -0.42
N ARG A 110 -4.32 11.24 -0.08
CA ARG A 110 -4.14 12.69 -0.02
C ARG A 110 -4.49 13.31 -1.38
N GLY A 111 -5.40 14.28 -1.38
CA GLY A 111 -5.94 14.93 -2.58
C GLY A 111 -7.35 14.46 -2.97
N ASP A 112 -7.79 13.30 -2.48
CA ASP A 112 -9.10 12.76 -2.83
C ASP A 112 -10.23 13.56 -2.17
N ARG A 113 -11.33 13.74 -2.91
CA ARG A 113 -12.58 14.29 -2.39
C ARG A 113 -13.45 13.16 -1.86
N VAL A 114 -13.99 13.35 -0.66
CA VAL A 114 -14.89 12.40 0.00
C VAL A 114 -16.16 13.11 0.48
N ARG A 115 -17.25 12.36 0.56
CA ARG A 115 -18.53 12.73 1.17
C ARG A 115 -18.63 12.10 2.55
N ALA A 116 -19.57 12.60 3.37
CA ALA A 116 -19.90 11.93 4.61
C ALA A 116 -20.39 10.50 4.34
N GLY A 117 -19.80 9.51 5.00
CA GLY A 117 -20.09 8.09 4.82
C GLY A 117 -19.22 7.37 3.80
N ASP A 118 -18.41 8.07 2.98
CA ASP A 118 -17.50 7.42 2.02
C ASP A 118 -16.39 6.64 2.76
N ASP A 119 -15.96 5.53 2.17
CA ASP A 119 -14.92 4.67 2.74
C ASP A 119 -13.54 5.33 2.67
N LEU A 120 -12.95 5.62 3.83
CA LEU A 120 -11.58 6.11 3.93
C LEU A 120 -10.59 4.95 3.88
N ALA A 121 -10.86 3.91 4.67
CA ALA A 121 -10.00 2.75 4.82
C ALA A 121 -10.78 1.52 5.31
N GLU A 122 -10.13 0.36 5.30
CA GLU A 122 -10.63 -0.87 5.89
C GLU A 122 -9.56 -1.48 6.80
N VAL A 123 -9.97 -1.84 8.02
CA VAL A 123 -9.15 -2.51 9.02
C VAL A 123 -9.39 -4.02 8.93
N HIS A 124 -8.33 -4.81 8.85
CA HIS A 124 -8.35 -6.27 8.84
C HIS A 124 -7.83 -6.76 10.19
N ALA A 125 -8.67 -7.45 10.97
CA ALA A 125 -8.39 -7.80 12.38
C ALA A 125 -8.85 -9.22 12.75
N ARG A 126 -8.26 -9.77 13.81
CA ARG A 126 -8.65 -11.08 14.37
C ARG A 126 -9.90 -11.04 15.23
N ASP A 127 -10.12 -9.93 15.92
CA ASP A 127 -11.24 -9.77 16.84
C ASP A 127 -11.84 -8.35 16.77
N GLU A 128 -13.10 -8.27 17.20
CA GLU A 128 -13.92 -7.08 17.14
C GLU A 128 -13.33 -5.93 17.98
N PRO A 129 -12.87 -6.15 19.24
CA PRO A 129 -12.20 -5.11 20.01
C PRO A 129 -10.95 -4.53 19.33
N ALA A 130 -10.13 -5.35 18.68
CA ALA A 130 -8.96 -4.90 17.95
C ALA A 130 -9.36 -4.08 16.72
N ALA A 131 -10.39 -4.52 15.99
CA ALA A 131 -10.94 -3.80 14.85
C ALA A 131 -11.43 -2.40 15.26
N GLU A 132 -12.16 -2.29 16.37
CA GLU A 132 -12.66 -1.01 16.89
C GLU A 132 -11.53 -0.05 17.28
N ARG A 133 -10.55 -0.52 18.07
CA ARG A 133 -9.40 0.31 18.48
C ARG A 133 -8.61 0.81 17.27
N ALA A 134 -8.35 -0.08 16.31
CA ALA A 134 -7.63 0.28 15.09
C ALA A 134 -8.45 1.23 14.20
N ALA A 135 -9.77 1.05 14.10
CA ALA A 135 -10.63 1.95 13.33
C ALA A 135 -10.59 3.40 13.87
N VAL A 136 -10.60 3.57 15.20
CA VAL A 136 -10.43 4.89 15.83
C VAL A 136 -9.06 5.49 15.50
N ALA A 137 -7.98 4.71 15.63
CA ALA A 137 -6.63 5.16 15.33
C ALA A 137 -6.44 5.52 13.84
N VAL A 138 -7.03 4.72 12.94
CA VAL A 138 -7.00 4.95 11.49
C VAL A 138 -7.78 6.21 11.15
N LEU A 139 -8.98 6.41 11.70
CA LEU A 139 -9.74 7.64 11.47
C LEU A 139 -8.96 8.88 11.91
N ALA A 140 -8.29 8.81 13.07
CA ALA A 140 -7.45 9.90 13.58
C ALA A 140 -6.22 10.19 12.69
N ALA A 141 -5.85 9.29 11.76
CA ALA A 141 -4.78 9.52 10.80
C ALA A 141 -5.22 10.37 9.59
N TYR A 142 -6.53 10.58 9.39
CA TYR A 142 -7.08 11.39 8.30
C TYR A 142 -7.39 12.82 8.76
N GLU A 143 -6.93 13.80 8.00
CA GLU A 143 -7.41 15.19 8.09
C GLU A 143 -8.18 15.54 6.83
N LEU A 144 -9.39 16.09 7.02
CA LEU A 144 -10.26 16.54 5.93
C LEU A 144 -10.32 18.07 5.92
N GLY A 145 -10.01 18.71 4.80
CA GLY A 145 -10.06 20.16 4.63
C GLY A 145 -10.87 20.60 3.41
N GLU A 146 -10.85 21.90 3.11
CA GLU A 146 -11.59 22.50 1.99
C GLU A 146 -10.73 22.68 0.72
N VAL A 147 -9.40 22.77 0.89
CA VAL A 147 -8.49 23.17 -0.19
C VAL A 147 -7.83 21.95 -0.83
N ALA A 148 -7.90 21.88 -2.15
CA ALA A 148 -7.12 20.93 -2.93
C ALA A 148 -5.62 21.25 -2.81
N LEU A 149 -4.83 20.25 -2.42
CA LEU A 149 -3.38 20.42 -2.26
C LEU A 149 -2.68 20.50 -3.61
N SER A 150 -1.55 21.21 -3.66
CA SER A 150 -0.65 21.12 -4.81
C SER A 150 -0.17 19.67 -4.96
N GLU A 151 -0.32 19.12 -6.16
CA GLU A 151 0.23 17.81 -6.48
C GLU A 151 1.74 17.81 -6.22
N ARG A 152 2.22 16.81 -5.48
CA ARG A 152 3.65 16.55 -5.33
C ARG A 152 3.94 15.23 -6.01
N GLY A 153 4.95 15.22 -6.88
CA GLY A 153 5.45 13.99 -7.48
C GLY A 153 5.85 12.98 -6.39
N ILE A 154 5.63 11.69 -6.65
CA ILE A 154 6.08 10.60 -5.78
C ILE A 154 7.61 10.51 -5.77
N LEU A 155 8.24 10.86 -6.90
CA LEU A 155 9.69 11.00 -7.04
C LEU A 155 10.05 12.49 -6.87
N LEU A 156 10.87 12.80 -5.87
CA LEU A 156 11.30 14.18 -5.59
C LEU A 156 12.56 14.55 -6.36
N ASP A 157 13.55 13.66 -6.35
CA ASP A 157 14.85 13.87 -7.00
C ASP A 157 15.52 12.51 -7.30
N VAL A 158 16.50 12.51 -8.20
CA VAL A 158 17.37 11.37 -8.51
C VAL A 158 18.82 11.80 -8.35
N ILE A 159 19.49 11.19 -7.38
CA ILE A 159 20.92 11.39 -7.16
C ILE A 159 21.66 10.41 -8.08
N ALA A 160 22.44 10.97 -9.01
CA ALA A 160 23.27 10.23 -9.97
C ALA A 160 24.75 10.37 -9.62
#